data_AF-A0A429I228-F1
#
_entry.id   AF-A0A429I228-F1
#
_cell.length_a   1.000
_cell.length_b   1.000
_cell.length_c   1.000
_cell.angle_alpha   90.00
_cell.angle_beta   90.00
_cell.angle_gamma   90.00
#
_symmetry.space_group_name_H-M   'P 1'
#
loop_
_entity.id
_entity.type
_entity.pdbx_description
1 polymer ?
#
loop_
_entity_poly.entity_id
_entity_poly.type
_entity_poly.pdbx_seq_one_letter_code
_entity_poly.pdbx_strand_id
1 'polypeptide(L)'
;MGAVAVTDTPGAEARPYVFVRGLDSHLHLNWWNGKSWLWSDQGTPSGHSLIESVGAVSVQESKGGAERPYAFVIADDSQLYSNFFDGSTFLWHGHDAPGGHLVREGVGALAVQDAGADKQRPYAYVIADDFRLWVNFSTGTKWEWADLGTPPGHTISRPIGVTTVRDSSTQGTRPYAFVITEDSKVWVNMWDGSAFGWGELGAPPGQLVRKGAGVVTVKDDQTSPERPYAFVIGYDSQLYSIAWINAKWAWTPHQAPSGRSVLDAVGAVTIADDATSSTRPYVFVTGDDSQMYVHAWISKKWSWEAHQGPGGPVIERPGAVTYARSGAGAGQRPYAFVITSNSSLWSNFWQ
;
A
#
# COMPACT_ATOMS: atom_id res chain seq x y z
N MET A 1 -8.76 4.42 3.98
CA MET A 1 -9.02 2.96 4.00
C MET A 1 -7.70 2.22 3.86
N GLY A 2 -7.55 1.05 4.47
CA GLY A 2 -6.44 0.12 4.22
C GLY A 2 -6.97 -1.28 3.97
N ALA A 3 -6.36 -2.04 3.06
CA ALA A 3 -6.74 -3.42 2.79
C ALA A 3 -5.50 -4.31 2.74
N VAL A 4 -5.64 -5.55 3.20
CA VAL A 4 -4.54 -6.52 3.20
C VAL A 4 -5.08 -7.95 3.09
N ALA A 5 -4.29 -8.82 2.46
CA ALA A 5 -4.57 -10.24 2.41
C ALA A 5 -3.98 -10.90 3.66
N VAL A 6 -4.77 -11.74 4.33
CA VAL A 6 -4.36 -12.43 5.56
C VAL A 6 -4.58 -13.93 5.42
N THR A 7 -3.55 -14.69 5.73
CA THR A 7 -3.55 -16.14 5.85
C THR A 7 -3.70 -16.51 7.33
N ASP A 8 -4.95 -16.55 7.81
CA ASP A 8 -5.28 -16.76 9.24
C ASP A 8 -4.81 -18.13 9.77
N THR A 9 -4.77 -19.12 8.88
CA THR A 9 -4.34 -20.49 9.18
C THR A 9 -3.22 -20.88 8.21
N PRO A 10 -2.09 -21.43 8.70
CA PRO A 10 -0.99 -21.90 7.86
C PRO A 10 -1.45 -22.75 6.66
N GLY A 11 -1.03 -22.38 5.46
CA GLY A 11 -1.36 -23.10 4.21
C GLY A 11 -2.79 -22.93 3.71
N ALA A 12 -3.64 -22.17 4.41
CA ALA A 12 -5.02 -21.92 4.01
C ALA A 12 -5.14 -20.82 2.95
N GLU A 13 -6.38 -20.40 2.73
CA GLU A 13 -6.73 -19.27 1.87
C GLU A 13 -6.14 -17.97 2.42
N ALA A 14 -5.70 -17.09 1.51
CA ALA A 14 -5.42 -15.70 1.86
C ALA A 14 -6.71 -14.89 1.62
N ARG A 15 -7.20 -14.22 2.65
CA ARG A 15 -8.51 -13.57 2.66
C ARG A 15 -8.36 -12.06 2.79
N PRO A 16 -9.18 -11.25 2.09
CA PRO A 16 -9.16 -9.81 2.24
C PRO A 16 -9.66 -9.39 3.63
N TYR A 17 -8.90 -8.51 4.28
CA TYR A 17 -9.26 -7.74 5.45
C TYR A 17 -9.22 -6.26 5.05
N VAL A 18 -10.30 -5.52 5.30
CA VAL A 18 -10.47 -4.13 4.88
C VAL A 18 -10.84 -3.28 6.09
N PHE A 19 -9.95 -2.34 6.40
CA PHE A 19 -10.06 -1.40 7.49
C PHE A 19 -10.56 -0.07 6.96
N VAL A 20 -11.73 0.35 7.41
CA VAL A 20 -12.41 1.57 6.98
C VAL A 20 -12.71 2.47 8.16
N ARG A 21 -12.57 3.78 7.98
CA ARG A 21 -13.10 4.75 8.93
C ARG A 21 -14.59 4.90 8.66
N GLY A 22 -15.42 4.69 9.68
CA GLY A 22 -16.86 4.96 9.61
C GLY A 22 -17.18 6.45 9.75
N LEU A 23 -18.41 6.85 9.43
CA LEU A 23 -18.89 8.23 9.68
C LEU A 23 -18.95 8.56 11.18
N ASP A 24 -19.01 7.53 12.03
CA ASP A 24 -18.84 7.61 13.49
C ASP A 24 -17.38 7.84 13.92
N SER A 25 -16.45 7.94 12.97
CA SER A 25 -15.00 8.05 13.18
C SER A 25 -14.35 6.85 13.90
N HIS A 26 -15.06 5.72 13.99
CA HIS A 26 -14.49 4.45 14.44
C HIS A 26 -13.75 3.73 13.30
N LEU A 27 -12.87 2.80 13.67
CA LEU A 27 -12.33 1.83 12.73
C LEU A 27 -13.28 0.64 12.62
N HIS A 28 -13.75 0.37 11.41
CA HIS A 28 -14.53 -0.83 11.11
C HIS A 28 -13.69 -1.79 10.28
N LEU A 29 -13.71 -3.07 10.64
CA LEU A 29 -13.11 -4.15 9.88
C LEU A 29 -14.18 -4.90 9.09
N ASN A 30 -14.01 -4.98 7.78
CA ASN A 30 -14.75 -5.87 6.91
C ASN A 30 -13.84 -6.98 6.36
N TRP A 31 -14.19 -8.25 6.56
CA TRP A 31 -13.36 -9.36 6.10
C TRP A 31 -14.18 -10.51 5.53
N TRP A 32 -13.56 -11.27 4.63
CA TRP A 32 -14.18 -12.45 4.02
C TRP A 32 -13.86 -13.71 4.83
N ASN A 33 -14.87 -14.42 5.33
CA ASN A 33 -14.67 -15.64 6.12
C ASN A 33 -14.62 -16.94 5.28
N GLY A 34 -14.61 -16.84 3.94
CA GLY A 34 -14.75 -17.97 3.01
C GLY A 34 -16.18 -18.16 2.46
N LYS A 35 -17.19 -17.58 3.13
CA LYS A 35 -18.62 -17.73 2.78
C LYS A 35 -19.37 -16.41 2.67
N SER A 36 -19.04 -15.45 3.52
CA SER A 36 -19.70 -14.13 3.59
C SER A 36 -18.73 -13.07 4.10
N TRP A 37 -19.01 -11.82 3.74
CA TRP A 37 -18.37 -10.67 4.36
C TRP A 37 -18.92 -10.46 5.78
N LEU A 38 -18.04 -10.25 6.73
CA LEU A 38 -18.36 -9.96 8.13
C LEU A 38 -17.89 -8.55 8.48
N TRP A 39 -18.59 -7.91 9.41
CA TRP A 39 -18.25 -6.59 9.94
C TRP A 39 -17.96 -6.67 11.43
N SER A 40 -16.98 -5.90 11.90
CA SER A 40 -16.71 -5.71 13.32
C SER A 40 -16.23 -4.28 13.55
N ASP A 41 -16.90 -3.58 14.45
CA ASP A 41 -16.44 -2.32 14.99
C ASP A 41 -15.21 -2.57 15.89
N GLN A 42 -14.11 -1.91 15.58
CA GLN A 42 -12.88 -1.94 16.38
C GLN A 42 -12.80 -0.75 17.34
N GLY A 43 -13.77 0.16 17.30
CA GLY A 43 -13.81 1.37 18.09
C GLY A 43 -12.77 2.39 17.68
N THR A 44 -12.31 3.15 18.67
CA THR A 44 -11.27 4.18 18.53
C THR A 44 -10.12 3.93 19.49
N PRO A 45 -8.89 4.35 19.14
CA PRO A 45 -7.77 4.31 20.05
C PRO A 45 -7.96 5.36 21.14
N SER A 46 -8.00 4.93 22.41
CA SER A 46 -8.03 5.82 23.58
C SER A 46 -9.12 6.91 23.55
N GLY A 47 -10.22 6.67 22.83
CA GLY A 47 -11.32 7.64 22.68
C GLY A 47 -11.10 8.74 21.63
N HIS A 48 -10.00 8.70 20.86
CA HIS A 48 -9.70 9.68 19.82
C HIS A 48 -10.39 9.35 18.49
N SER A 49 -10.97 10.36 17.84
CA SER A 49 -11.60 10.16 16.54
C SER A 49 -10.55 9.86 15.48
N LEU A 50 -10.78 8.85 14.64
CA LEU A 50 -9.88 8.59 13.52
C LEU A 50 -10.04 9.68 12.46
N ILE A 51 -8.94 10.16 11.88
CA ILE A 51 -8.98 11.16 10.82
C ILE A 51 -8.44 10.61 9.50
N GLU A 52 -7.41 9.76 9.53
CA GLU A 52 -6.76 9.25 8.33
C GLU A 52 -6.23 7.81 8.50
N SER A 53 -6.08 7.11 7.39
CA SER A 53 -5.47 5.78 7.31
C SER A 53 -4.03 5.90 6.83
N VAL A 54 -3.09 5.27 7.52
CA VAL A 54 -1.72 5.11 7.02
C VAL A 54 -1.60 3.89 6.12
N GLY A 55 -2.22 2.78 6.50
CA GLY A 55 -2.20 1.55 5.71
C GLY A 55 -2.48 0.31 6.54
N ALA A 56 -2.64 -0.82 5.87
CA ALA A 56 -2.78 -2.12 6.51
C ALA A 56 -1.69 -3.08 6.02
N VAL A 57 -1.24 -3.96 6.90
CA VAL A 57 -0.19 -4.94 6.63
C VAL A 57 -0.46 -6.22 7.40
N SER A 58 -0.15 -7.37 6.80
CA SER A 58 -0.13 -8.67 7.46
C SER A 58 1.31 -9.03 7.81
N VAL A 59 1.52 -9.48 9.04
CA VAL A 59 2.84 -9.84 9.57
C VAL A 59 2.85 -11.32 9.90
N GLN A 60 3.84 -12.03 9.37
CA GLN A 60 4.10 -13.42 9.73
C GLN A 60 5.13 -13.49 10.87
N GLU A 61 4.71 -14.02 12.02
CA GLU A 61 5.52 -14.10 13.24
C GLU A 61 6.49 -15.30 13.26
N SER A 62 6.29 -16.28 12.38
CA SER A 62 7.16 -17.43 12.17
C SER A 62 6.99 -17.98 10.76
N LYS A 63 8.04 -18.55 10.19
CA LYS A 63 8.03 -19.04 8.81
C LYS A 63 6.90 -20.03 8.55
N GLY A 64 6.01 -19.68 7.63
CA GLY A 64 4.82 -20.49 7.30
C GLY A 64 3.72 -20.47 8.36
N GLY A 65 3.86 -19.68 9.42
CA GLY A 65 2.86 -19.45 10.45
C GLY A 65 1.69 -18.59 9.97
N ALA A 66 0.68 -18.46 10.84
CA ALA A 66 -0.45 -17.57 10.60
C ALA A 66 0.01 -16.13 10.48
N GLU A 67 -0.65 -15.39 9.60
CA GLU A 67 -0.46 -13.96 9.45
C GLU A 67 -1.31 -13.20 10.48
N ARG A 68 -0.81 -12.04 10.91
CA ARG A 68 -1.47 -11.14 11.86
C ARG A 68 -1.65 -9.77 11.21
N PRO A 69 -2.89 -9.30 10.99
CA PRO A 69 -3.13 -8.00 10.41
C PRO A 69 -2.87 -6.87 11.42
N TYR A 70 -2.29 -5.79 10.91
CA TYR A 70 -2.15 -4.48 11.53
C TYR A 70 -2.83 -3.45 10.62
N ALA A 71 -3.55 -2.52 11.22
CA ALA A 71 -4.05 -1.32 10.58
C ALA A 71 -3.48 -0.11 11.30
N PHE A 72 -2.71 0.70 10.59
CA PHE A 72 -2.13 1.94 11.09
C PHE A 72 -2.99 3.13 10.69
N VAL A 73 -3.29 4.00 11.64
CA VAL A 73 -4.21 5.12 11.50
C VAL A 73 -3.68 6.35 12.24
N ILE A 74 -4.14 7.52 11.82
CA ILE A 74 -3.91 8.80 12.48
C ILE A 74 -5.22 9.24 13.12
N ALA A 75 -5.16 9.67 14.37
CA ALA A 75 -6.32 10.17 15.11
C ALA A 75 -6.34 11.72 15.19
N ASP A 76 -7.39 12.29 15.79
CA ASP A 76 -7.66 13.73 15.87
C ASP A 76 -6.63 14.55 16.66
N ASP A 77 -5.77 13.87 17.41
CA ASP A 77 -4.59 14.42 18.09
C ASP A 77 -3.32 14.38 17.23
N SER A 78 -3.43 13.96 15.97
CA SER A 78 -2.34 13.80 15.00
C SER A 78 -1.24 12.84 15.47
N GLN A 79 -1.59 11.82 16.24
CA GLN A 79 -0.68 10.74 16.64
C GLN A 79 -0.92 9.45 15.84
N LEU A 80 0.09 8.59 15.79
CA LEU A 80 0.00 7.29 15.12
C LEU A 80 -0.55 6.22 16.09
N TYR A 81 -1.51 5.45 15.61
CA TYR A 81 -2.05 4.29 16.32
C TYR A 81 -2.04 3.05 15.42
N SER A 82 -1.94 1.87 16.02
CA SER A 82 -2.22 0.61 15.33
C SER A 82 -3.33 -0.16 16.01
N ASN A 83 -4.29 -0.63 15.21
CA ASN A 83 -5.18 -1.72 15.58
C ASN A 83 -4.61 -3.03 15.04
N PHE A 84 -4.38 -4.03 15.89
CA PHE A 84 -3.71 -5.27 15.48
C PHE A 84 -4.31 -6.50 16.16
N PHE A 85 -4.27 -7.63 15.46
CA PHE A 85 -4.75 -8.90 16.01
C PHE A 85 -3.61 -9.64 16.74
N ASP A 86 -3.80 -9.97 18.02
CA ASP A 86 -2.79 -10.68 18.83
C ASP A 86 -2.84 -12.21 18.68
N GLY A 87 -3.82 -12.72 17.92
CA GLY A 87 -4.12 -14.15 17.80
C GLY A 87 -5.40 -14.57 18.51
N SER A 88 -5.98 -13.69 19.32
CA SER A 88 -7.21 -13.87 20.09
C SER A 88 -8.20 -12.73 19.81
N THR A 89 -7.74 -11.49 19.96
CA THR A 89 -8.57 -10.29 19.81
C THR A 89 -7.80 -9.18 19.10
N PHE A 90 -8.54 -8.20 18.59
CA PHE A 90 -7.95 -6.95 18.16
C PHE A 90 -7.66 -6.06 19.37
N LEU A 91 -6.50 -5.39 19.33
CA LEU A 91 -6.02 -4.48 20.36
C LEU A 91 -5.59 -3.16 19.71
N TRP A 92 -5.68 -2.08 20.48
CA TRP A 92 -5.12 -0.78 20.12
C TRP A 92 -3.77 -0.57 20.80
N HIS A 93 -2.83 0.03 20.06
CA HIS A 93 -1.56 0.52 20.59
C HIS A 93 -1.31 1.94 20.06
N GLY A 94 -0.90 2.84 20.96
CA GLY A 94 -0.44 4.18 20.59
C GLY A 94 1.06 4.17 20.37
N HIS A 95 1.50 4.82 19.28
CA HIS A 95 2.92 4.96 18.92
C HIS A 95 3.43 6.38 19.15
N ASP A 96 2.56 7.24 19.68
CA ASP A 96 2.72 8.69 19.75
C ASP A 96 3.03 9.28 18.36
N ALA A 97 3.54 10.51 18.35
CA ALA A 97 4.00 11.18 17.13
C ALA A 97 5.53 11.32 17.11
N PRO A 98 6.17 11.25 15.94
CA PRO A 98 7.62 11.17 15.82
C PRO A 98 8.31 12.43 16.34
N GLY A 99 9.29 12.30 17.23
CA GLY A 99 10.18 13.40 17.62
C GLY A 99 9.49 14.63 18.23
N GLY A 100 8.24 14.51 18.68
CA GLY A 100 7.42 15.63 19.15
C GLY A 100 6.72 16.43 18.04
N HIS A 101 6.76 15.96 16.79
CA HIS A 101 6.05 16.53 15.64
C HIS A 101 4.67 15.91 15.48
N LEU A 102 3.71 16.63 14.90
CA LEU A 102 2.40 16.07 14.56
C LEU A 102 2.48 15.23 13.28
N VAL A 103 1.80 14.08 13.25
CA VAL A 103 1.67 13.29 12.03
C VAL A 103 0.69 13.98 11.08
N ARG A 104 1.17 14.38 9.90
CA ARG A 104 0.37 15.08 8.90
C ARG A 104 -0.41 14.12 8.02
N GLU A 105 0.28 13.11 7.49
CA GLU A 105 -0.30 12.17 6.52
C GLU A 105 0.45 10.83 6.51
N GLY A 106 -0.27 9.77 6.14
CA GLY A 106 0.29 8.44 5.98
C GLY A 106 0.94 8.23 4.62
N VAL A 107 2.11 7.57 4.58
CA VAL A 107 2.74 7.12 3.33
C VAL A 107 2.39 5.67 3.04
N GLY A 108 2.36 4.81 4.06
CA GLY A 108 1.99 3.41 3.91
C GLY A 108 2.52 2.52 5.03
N ALA A 109 2.05 1.28 5.06
CA ALA A 109 2.54 0.25 5.97
C ALA A 109 3.04 -0.98 5.20
N LEU A 110 4.09 -1.63 5.70
CA LEU A 110 4.67 -2.84 5.10
C LEU A 110 5.27 -3.76 6.16
N ALA A 111 5.53 -5.00 5.77
CA ALA A 111 6.18 -6.01 6.60
C ALA A 111 7.61 -6.22 6.09
N VAL A 112 8.60 -5.95 6.94
CA VAL A 112 10.02 -6.17 6.64
C VAL A 112 10.45 -7.51 7.20
N GLN A 113 11.20 -8.29 6.43
CA GLN A 113 11.82 -9.52 6.89
C GLN A 113 13.34 -9.33 6.93
N ASP A 114 13.96 -9.44 8.10
CA ASP A 114 15.42 -9.38 8.22
C ASP A 114 16.08 -10.61 7.58
N ALA A 115 17.34 -10.47 7.15
CA ALA A 115 18.08 -11.59 6.55
C ALA A 115 18.22 -12.76 7.55
N GLY A 116 17.81 -13.95 7.13
CA GLY A 116 17.84 -15.15 7.97
C GLY A 116 16.78 -15.19 9.08
N ALA A 117 15.90 -14.19 9.17
CA ALA A 117 14.82 -14.18 10.16
C ALA A 117 13.57 -14.91 9.65
N ASP A 118 12.99 -15.74 10.52
CA ASP A 118 11.70 -16.38 10.27
C ASP A 118 10.51 -15.43 10.50
N LYS A 119 10.74 -14.31 11.19
CA LYS A 119 9.74 -13.33 11.58
C LYS A 119 9.81 -12.08 10.71
N GLN A 120 8.64 -11.56 10.35
CA GLN A 120 8.45 -10.24 9.78
C GLN A 120 8.18 -9.20 10.87
N ARG A 121 8.46 -7.93 10.56
CA ARG A 121 8.22 -6.79 11.44
C ARG A 121 7.37 -5.74 10.72
N PRO A 122 6.33 -5.21 11.37
CA PRO A 122 5.52 -4.13 10.80
C PRO A 122 6.30 -2.81 10.83
N TYR A 123 6.18 -2.05 9.74
CA TYR A 123 6.70 -0.70 9.57
C TYR A 123 5.54 0.19 9.11
N ALA A 124 5.46 1.40 9.66
CA ALA A 124 4.52 2.44 9.24
C ALA A 124 5.29 3.71 8.89
N TYR A 125 5.14 4.19 7.67
CA TYR A 125 5.78 5.39 7.16
C TYR A 125 4.78 6.53 7.14
N VAL A 126 5.20 7.69 7.64
CA VAL A 126 4.37 8.90 7.70
C VAL A 126 5.19 10.13 7.31
N ILE A 127 4.49 11.19 6.94
CA ILE A 127 5.06 12.52 6.81
C ILE A 127 4.53 13.35 7.99
N ALA A 128 5.43 14.03 8.70
CA ALA A 128 5.07 14.87 9.83
C ALA A 128 4.93 16.35 9.41
N ASP A 129 4.55 17.21 10.36
CA ASP A 129 4.36 18.66 10.16
C ASP A 129 5.64 19.42 9.74
N ASP A 130 6.80 18.80 9.94
CA ASP A 130 8.12 19.24 9.50
C ASP A 130 8.44 18.88 8.04
N PHE A 131 7.50 18.27 7.31
CA PHE A 131 7.64 17.80 5.93
C PHE A 131 8.70 16.71 5.74
N ARG A 132 9.13 16.04 6.81
CA ARG A 132 10.11 14.95 6.79
C ARG A 132 9.42 13.60 6.75
N LEU A 133 10.12 12.61 6.18
CA LEU A 133 9.69 11.22 6.21
C LEU A 133 10.13 10.59 7.54
N TRP A 134 9.19 9.97 8.23
CA TRP A 134 9.44 9.22 9.46
C TRP A 134 8.96 7.78 9.30
N VAL A 135 9.64 6.86 9.97
CA VAL A 135 9.20 5.46 10.05
C VAL A 135 9.09 5.02 11.50
N ASN A 136 7.94 4.45 11.83
CA ASN A 136 7.71 3.74 13.07
C ASN A 136 7.81 2.23 12.81
N PHE A 137 8.63 1.52 13.58
CA PHE A 137 8.87 0.09 13.37
C PHE A 137 9.10 -0.65 14.68
N SER A 138 8.81 -1.95 14.67
CA SER A 138 9.07 -2.82 15.83
C SER A 138 10.48 -3.39 15.78
N THR A 139 11.22 -3.28 16.88
CA THR A 139 12.51 -3.97 17.09
C THR A 139 12.34 -5.42 17.57
N GLY A 140 11.08 -5.86 17.76
CA GLY A 140 10.72 -7.12 18.39
C GLY A 140 10.52 -7.02 19.91
N THR A 141 11.07 -6.00 20.56
CA THR A 141 10.87 -5.75 22.01
C THR A 141 10.23 -4.39 22.31
N LYS A 142 10.35 -3.43 21.39
CA LYS A 142 9.72 -2.11 21.49
C LYS A 142 9.44 -1.55 20.09
N TRP A 143 8.66 -0.48 20.06
CA TRP A 143 8.49 0.37 18.89
C TRP A 143 9.50 1.51 18.93
N GLU A 144 10.01 1.88 17.76
CA GLU A 144 10.94 2.99 17.59
C GLU A 144 10.54 3.86 16.41
N TRP A 145 10.81 5.17 16.54
CA TRP A 145 10.75 6.13 15.45
C TRP A 145 12.14 6.39 14.91
N ALA A 146 12.27 6.43 13.57
CA ALA A 146 13.46 6.92 12.89
C ALA A 146 13.11 8.08 11.95
N ASP A 147 13.89 9.16 12.05
CA ASP A 147 13.87 10.30 11.13
C ASP A 147 14.63 9.92 9.86
N LEU A 148 13.93 9.84 8.73
CA LEU A 148 14.54 9.55 7.42
C LEU A 148 14.85 10.84 6.64
N GLY A 149 14.51 11.99 7.22
CA GLY A 149 14.76 13.31 6.68
C GLY A 149 13.92 13.65 5.46
N THR A 150 14.46 14.53 4.64
CA THR A 150 13.89 14.92 3.36
C THR A 150 14.84 14.57 2.24
N PRO A 151 14.33 14.48 1.00
CA PRO A 151 15.20 14.51 -0.16
C PRO A 151 16.12 15.75 -0.14
N PRO A 152 17.40 15.63 -0.55
CA PRO A 152 18.36 16.73 -0.51
C PRO A 152 17.85 18.01 -1.17
N GLY A 153 17.70 19.08 -0.38
CA GLY A 153 17.27 20.40 -0.88
C GLY A 153 15.76 20.54 -1.14
N HIS A 154 14.96 19.55 -0.77
CA HIS A 154 13.51 19.53 -1.01
C HIS A 154 12.72 19.26 0.28
N THR A 155 11.41 19.49 0.20
CA THR A 155 10.40 19.15 1.20
C THR A 155 9.44 18.13 0.64
N ILE A 156 8.88 17.27 1.49
CA ILE A 156 7.94 16.26 1.03
C ILE A 156 6.53 16.86 0.95
N SER A 157 5.96 16.86 -0.25
CA SER A 157 4.65 17.46 -0.52
C SER A 157 3.50 16.47 -0.40
N ARG A 158 3.65 15.24 -0.91
CA ARG A 158 2.62 14.19 -0.88
C ARG A 158 3.25 12.78 -0.89
N PRO A 159 2.56 11.75 -0.39
CA PRO A 159 2.99 10.37 -0.50
C PRO A 159 2.70 9.75 -1.88
N ILE A 160 3.44 8.69 -2.21
CA ILE A 160 3.06 7.75 -3.28
C ILE A 160 2.73 6.38 -2.69
N GLY A 161 3.59 5.89 -1.80
CA GLY A 161 3.42 4.59 -1.15
C GLY A 161 4.74 3.98 -0.72
N VAL A 162 4.64 2.80 -0.13
CA VAL A 162 5.80 2.01 0.31
C VAL A 162 5.75 0.61 -0.25
N THR A 163 6.90 -0.02 -0.40
CA THR A 163 6.99 -1.44 -0.73
C THR A 163 8.30 -2.03 -0.21
N THR A 164 8.43 -3.35 -0.29
CA THR A 164 9.69 -4.03 0.04
C THR A 164 10.26 -4.75 -1.16
N VAL A 165 11.57 -4.79 -1.27
CA VAL A 165 12.28 -5.49 -2.36
C VAL A 165 13.28 -6.47 -1.79
N ARG A 166 13.31 -7.69 -2.32
CA ARG A 166 14.30 -8.72 -2.03
C ARG A 166 15.24 -8.95 -3.21
N ASP A 167 16.54 -8.81 -2.99
CA ASP A 167 17.54 -9.02 -4.06
C ASP A 167 17.79 -10.50 -4.39
N SER A 168 17.62 -11.40 -3.42
CA SER A 168 17.74 -12.84 -3.64
C SER A 168 16.92 -13.62 -2.62
N SER A 169 16.55 -14.87 -2.93
CA SER A 169 15.72 -15.72 -2.07
C SER A 169 16.29 -15.99 -0.67
N THR A 170 17.57 -15.72 -0.44
CA THR A 170 18.27 -15.91 0.84
C THR A 170 18.43 -14.63 1.65
N GLN A 171 18.15 -13.46 1.07
CA GLN A 171 18.25 -12.17 1.74
C GLN A 171 16.93 -11.73 2.37
N GLY A 172 17.04 -10.83 3.33
CA GLY A 172 15.90 -10.09 3.87
C GLY A 172 15.27 -9.18 2.82
N THR A 173 14.08 -8.68 3.12
CA THR A 173 13.44 -7.66 2.30
C THR A 173 13.93 -6.27 2.75
N ARG A 174 14.10 -5.36 1.79
CA ARG A 174 14.52 -3.98 2.05
C ARG A 174 13.33 -3.06 1.81
N PRO A 175 13.00 -2.16 2.75
CA PRO A 175 11.90 -1.23 2.56
C PRO A 175 12.28 -0.05 1.66
N TYR A 176 11.29 0.40 0.88
CA TYR A 176 11.36 1.53 -0.04
C TYR A 176 10.13 2.42 0.21
N ALA A 177 10.33 3.71 0.32
CA ALA A 177 9.27 4.71 0.41
C ALA A 177 9.39 5.70 -0.75
N PHE A 178 8.29 5.92 -1.46
CA PHE A 178 8.23 6.83 -2.60
C PHE A 178 7.36 8.03 -2.26
N VAL A 179 7.86 9.22 -2.58
CA VAL A 179 7.22 10.49 -2.24
C VAL A 179 7.31 11.47 -3.41
N ILE A 180 6.48 12.50 -3.36
CA ILE A 180 6.48 13.63 -4.30
C ILE A 180 6.97 14.88 -3.56
N THR A 181 7.99 15.55 -4.10
CA THR A 181 8.52 16.81 -3.56
C THR A 181 7.72 18.03 -4.02
N GLU A 182 7.95 19.20 -3.43
CA GLU A 182 7.24 20.44 -3.77
C GLU A 182 7.37 20.84 -5.25
N ASP A 183 8.48 20.46 -5.90
CA ASP A 183 8.70 20.64 -7.34
C ASP A 183 7.99 19.58 -8.22
N SER A 184 7.10 18.77 -7.62
CA SER A 184 6.28 17.76 -8.29
C SER A 184 7.10 16.66 -8.99
N LYS A 185 8.27 16.33 -8.43
CA LYS A 185 9.09 15.18 -8.83
C LYS A 185 9.02 14.06 -7.80
N VAL A 186 9.38 12.87 -8.25
CA VAL A 186 9.42 11.66 -7.43
C VAL A 186 10.82 11.47 -6.85
N TRP A 187 10.84 11.10 -5.59
CA TRP A 187 12.02 10.64 -4.87
C TRP A 187 11.73 9.31 -4.19
N VAL A 188 12.79 8.53 -3.98
CA VAL A 188 12.73 7.27 -3.23
C VAL A 188 13.69 7.33 -2.05
N ASN A 189 13.20 6.96 -0.88
CA ASN A 189 14.03 6.61 0.27
C ASN A 189 14.14 5.08 0.31
N MET A 190 15.36 4.56 0.33
CA MET A 190 15.61 3.13 0.23
C MET A 190 16.71 2.68 1.19
N TRP A 191 16.55 1.48 1.74
CA TRP A 191 17.54 0.83 2.59
C TRP A 191 18.57 0.09 1.75
N ASP A 192 19.86 0.34 1.97
CA ASP A 192 20.95 -0.33 1.25
C ASP A 192 21.49 -1.60 1.94
N GLY A 193 20.94 -1.94 3.11
CA GLY A 193 21.45 -3.00 3.99
C GLY A 193 22.09 -2.47 5.27
N SER A 194 22.46 -1.19 5.30
CA SER A 194 23.15 -0.52 6.40
C SER A 194 22.56 0.83 6.79
N ALA A 195 22.07 1.59 5.81
CA ALA A 195 21.50 2.91 6.00
C ALA A 195 20.38 3.19 5.01
N PHE A 196 19.53 4.16 5.36
CA PHE A 196 18.58 4.76 4.44
C PHE A 196 19.26 5.84 3.61
N GLY A 197 18.95 5.88 2.32
CA GLY A 197 19.42 6.91 1.39
C GLY A 197 18.33 7.41 0.47
N TRP A 198 18.46 8.65 0.01
CA TRP A 198 17.55 9.28 -0.95
C TRP A 198 18.09 9.20 -2.37
N GLY A 199 17.21 8.85 -3.32
CA GLY A 199 17.50 8.87 -4.76
C GLY A 199 16.48 9.71 -5.52
N GLU A 200 16.96 10.61 -6.39
CA GLU A 200 16.11 11.38 -7.29
C GLU A 200 15.64 10.51 -8.45
N LEU A 201 14.32 10.44 -8.64
CA LEU A 201 13.69 9.72 -9.74
C LEU A 201 13.15 10.66 -10.82
N GLY A 202 13.07 11.95 -10.52
CA GLY A 202 12.59 12.99 -11.42
C GLY A 202 11.09 12.87 -11.67
N ALA A 203 10.65 13.23 -12.87
CA ALA A 203 9.26 13.09 -13.30
C ALA A 203 9.24 12.46 -14.71
N PRO A 204 8.09 11.94 -15.17
CA PRO A 204 7.97 11.52 -16.55
C PRO A 204 8.39 12.66 -17.52
N PRO A 205 9.00 12.35 -18.68
CA PRO A 205 9.47 13.38 -19.61
C PRO A 205 8.38 14.39 -19.98
N GLY A 206 8.61 15.66 -19.67
CA GLY A 206 7.68 16.77 -19.97
C GLY A 206 6.44 16.84 -19.08
N GLN A 207 6.31 16.00 -18.05
CA GLN A 207 5.10 15.90 -17.25
C GLN A 207 5.41 15.87 -15.74
N LEU A 208 5.00 16.90 -15.01
CA LEU A 208 5.07 16.93 -13.55
C LEU A 208 4.05 15.99 -12.91
N VAL A 209 4.37 15.47 -11.73
CA VAL A 209 3.53 14.52 -11.00
C VAL A 209 2.51 15.24 -10.11
N ARG A 210 1.23 14.89 -10.27
CA ARG A 210 0.14 15.44 -9.48
C ARG A 210 -0.12 14.65 -8.21
N LYS A 211 -0.12 13.31 -8.30
CA LYS A 211 -0.48 12.40 -7.19
C LYS A 211 0.14 11.01 -7.39
N GLY A 212 0.37 10.29 -6.29
CA GLY A 212 0.68 8.86 -6.33
C GLY A 212 -0.55 8.00 -6.62
N ALA A 213 -0.33 6.83 -7.23
CA ALA A 213 -1.36 5.83 -7.48
C ALA A 213 -1.12 4.48 -6.79
N GLY A 214 0.03 4.32 -6.14
CA GLY A 214 0.41 3.13 -5.38
C GLY A 214 1.80 2.62 -5.76
N VAL A 215 2.36 1.79 -4.89
CA VAL A 215 3.67 1.18 -5.05
C VAL A 215 3.53 -0.32 -4.84
N VAL A 216 4.20 -1.09 -5.68
CA VAL A 216 4.18 -2.56 -5.63
C VAL A 216 5.55 -3.13 -5.92
N THR A 217 5.73 -4.40 -5.54
CA THR A 217 6.93 -5.16 -5.87
C THR A 217 6.61 -6.27 -6.86
N VAL A 218 7.44 -6.39 -7.88
CA VAL A 218 7.28 -7.34 -8.98
C VAL A 218 8.49 -8.26 -9.03
N LYS A 219 8.27 -9.52 -9.37
CA LYS A 219 9.31 -10.56 -9.46
C LYS A 219 9.09 -11.38 -10.73
N ASP A 220 10.09 -11.47 -11.61
CA ASP A 220 9.92 -12.13 -12.91
C ASP A 220 9.88 -13.67 -12.83
N ASP A 221 10.48 -14.25 -11.79
CA ASP A 221 10.45 -15.69 -11.48
C ASP A 221 10.90 -15.92 -10.03
N GLN A 222 10.85 -17.16 -9.53
CA GLN A 222 11.15 -17.47 -8.13
C GLN A 222 12.61 -17.18 -7.70
N THR A 223 13.53 -17.05 -8.62
CA THR A 223 14.95 -16.80 -8.38
C THR A 223 15.39 -15.38 -8.70
N SER A 224 14.61 -14.66 -9.51
CA SER A 224 14.88 -13.29 -9.90
C SER A 224 14.85 -12.34 -8.70
N PRO A 225 15.70 -11.29 -8.71
CA PRO A 225 15.54 -10.19 -7.78
C PRO A 225 14.17 -9.54 -7.97
N GLU A 226 13.57 -9.15 -6.87
CA GLU A 226 12.38 -8.32 -6.87
C GLU A 226 12.73 -6.90 -7.36
N ARG A 227 11.75 -6.20 -7.93
CA ARG A 227 11.88 -4.79 -8.29
C ARG A 227 10.65 -3.98 -7.91
N PRO A 228 10.82 -2.72 -7.50
CA PRO A 228 9.69 -1.85 -7.20
C PRO A 228 9.11 -1.22 -8.48
N TYR A 229 7.80 -1.00 -8.46
CA TYR A 229 7.07 -0.10 -9.35
C TYR A 229 6.37 0.94 -8.50
N ALA A 230 6.57 2.22 -8.81
CA ALA A 230 5.76 3.31 -8.30
C ALA A 230 4.89 3.85 -9.43
N PHE A 231 3.57 3.85 -9.23
CA PHE A 231 2.59 4.41 -10.16
C PHE A 231 2.20 5.81 -9.72
N VAL A 232 2.07 6.71 -10.68
CA VAL A 232 1.74 8.12 -10.44
C VAL A 232 0.79 8.65 -11.51
N ILE A 233 0.06 9.69 -11.16
CA ILE A 233 -0.81 10.42 -12.09
C ILE A 233 -0.20 11.79 -12.37
N GLY A 234 -0.03 12.12 -13.64
CA GLY A 234 0.43 13.43 -14.08
C GLY A 234 -0.63 14.52 -13.94
N TYR A 235 -0.22 15.79 -14.06
CA TYR A 235 -1.17 16.91 -14.20
C TYR A 235 -1.97 16.86 -15.51
N ASP A 236 -1.49 16.14 -16.51
CA ASP A 236 -2.25 15.80 -17.72
C ASP A 236 -3.29 14.69 -17.50
N SER A 237 -3.47 14.23 -16.26
CA SER A 237 -4.42 13.17 -15.88
C SER A 237 -4.14 11.82 -16.56
N GLN A 238 -2.88 11.55 -16.89
CA GLN A 238 -2.44 10.26 -17.40
C GLN A 238 -1.71 9.45 -16.33
N LEU A 239 -1.74 8.12 -16.47
CA LEU A 239 -0.99 7.21 -15.61
C LEU A 239 0.44 7.03 -16.14
N TYR A 240 1.39 7.03 -15.22
CA TYR A 240 2.79 6.71 -15.46
C TYR A 240 3.29 5.74 -14.40
N SER A 241 4.36 5.00 -14.72
CA SER A 241 5.12 4.28 -13.70
C SER A 241 6.60 4.59 -13.81
N ILE A 242 7.29 4.58 -12.69
CA ILE A 242 8.74 4.42 -12.65
C ILE A 242 9.10 3.09 -11.98
N ALA A 243 10.02 2.36 -12.57
CA ALA A 243 10.48 1.06 -12.07
C ALA A 243 11.97 0.85 -12.30
N TRP A 244 12.58 -0.01 -11.48
CA TRP A 244 13.96 -0.43 -11.66
C TRP A 244 14.05 -1.55 -12.70
N ILE A 245 14.46 -1.21 -13.92
CA ILE A 245 14.50 -2.13 -15.07
C ILE A 245 15.87 -2.02 -15.73
N ASN A 246 16.53 -3.16 -15.98
CA ASN A 246 17.87 -3.21 -16.59
C ASN A 246 18.90 -2.35 -15.85
N ALA A 247 18.94 -2.47 -14.51
CA ALA A 247 19.85 -1.75 -13.62
C ALA A 247 19.74 -0.21 -13.67
N LYS A 248 18.56 0.32 -14.04
CA LYS A 248 18.27 1.76 -13.99
C LYS A 248 16.80 2.02 -13.72
N TRP A 249 16.50 3.20 -13.20
CA TRP A 249 15.13 3.70 -13.15
C TRP A 249 14.64 4.08 -14.55
N ALA A 250 13.45 3.63 -14.91
CA ALA A 250 12.86 3.89 -16.21
C ALA A 250 11.39 4.32 -16.06
N TRP A 251 11.07 5.48 -16.63
CA TRP A 251 9.70 5.97 -16.77
C TRP A 251 9.00 5.27 -17.93
N THR A 252 7.76 4.83 -17.69
CA THR A 252 6.86 4.29 -18.71
C THR A 252 5.55 5.06 -18.71
N PRO A 253 5.12 5.67 -19.83
CA PRO A 253 3.78 6.21 -19.97
C PRO A 253 2.77 5.09 -20.17
N HIS A 254 1.73 5.05 -19.35
CA HIS A 254 0.61 4.10 -19.49
C HIS A 254 -0.63 4.73 -20.12
N GLN A 255 -0.61 6.06 -20.27
CA GLN A 255 -1.73 6.85 -20.74
C GLN A 255 -2.92 6.70 -19.79
N ALA A 256 -4.11 7.05 -20.26
CA ALA A 256 -5.35 6.87 -19.54
C ALA A 256 -6.27 5.88 -20.28
N PRO A 257 -7.16 5.17 -19.56
CA PRO A 257 -8.02 4.16 -20.17
C PRO A 257 -8.90 4.79 -21.24
N SER A 258 -8.92 4.22 -22.46
CA SER A 258 -9.78 4.65 -23.57
C SER A 258 -9.74 6.16 -23.88
N GLY A 259 -8.59 6.83 -23.64
CA GLY A 259 -8.45 8.27 -23.86
C GLY A 259 -9.23 9.17 -22.88
N ARG A 260 -9.67 8.62 -21.75
CA ARG A 260 -10.34 9.35 -20.66
C ARG A 260 -9.32 10.11 -19.80
N SER A 261 -9.77 10.89 -18.82
CA SER A 261 -8.88 11.44 -17.78
C SER A 261 -8.87 10.54 -16.54
N VAL A 262 -7.68 10.26 -15.99
CA VAL A 262 -7.55 9.62 -14.67
C VAL A 262 -7.76 10.68 -13.59
N LEU A 263 -8.91 10.60 -12.89
CA LEU A 263 -9.23 11.52 -11.82
C LEU A 263 -8.47 11.18 -10.54
N ASP A 264 -8.46 9.91 -10.16
CA ASP A 264 -7.85 9.46 -8.92
C ASP A 264 -7.43 7.99 -8.96
N ALA A 265 -6.64 7.59 -7.97
CA ALA A 265 -6.18 6.24 -7.77
C ALA A 265 -7.00 5.52 -6.69
N VAL A 266 -7.18 4.22 -6.90
CA VAL A 266 -7.72 3.29 -5.91
C VAL A 266 -6.59 2.53 -5.23
N GLY A 267 -5.52 2.20 -5.97
CA GLY A 267 -4.30 1.61 -5.44
C GLY A 267 -3.63 0.67 -6.44
N ALA A 268 -2.50 0.10 -6.04
CA ALA A 268 -1.79 -0.91 -6.82
C ALA A 268 -1.53 -2.17 -5.99
N VAL A 269 -1.60 -3.33 -6.62
CA VAL A 269 -1.38 -4.64 -5.99
C VAL A 269 -0.55 -5.55 -6.91
N THR A 270 0.31 -6.35 -6.29
CA THR A 270 1.04 -7.42 -6.96
C THR A 270 0.20 -8.69 -6.99
N ILE A 271 0.12 -9.34 -8.15
CA ILE A 271 -0.61 -10.59 -8.35
C ILE A 271 0.33 -11.67 -8.89
N ALA A 272 0.25 -12.86 -8.32
CA ALA A 272 0.87 -14.08 -8.81
C ALA A 272 -0.21 -15.04 -9.34
N ASP A 273 -0.03 -15.50 -10.58
CA ASP A 273 -0.96 -16.44 -11.25
C ASP A 273 -0.96 -17.84 -10.58
N ASP A 274 0.11 -18.20 -9.86
CA ASP A 274 0.26 -19.40 -9.03
C ASP A 274 1.48 -19.25 -8.09
N ALA A 275 1.76 -20.25 -7.25
CA ALA A 275 2.85 -20.19 -6.28
C ALA A 275 4.27 -20.14 -6.88
N THR A 276 4.41 -20.44 -8.17
CA THR A 276 5.69 -20.52 -8.89
C THR A 276 5.83 -19.47 -9.99
N SER A 277 4.77 -18.75 -10.32
CA SER A 277 4.75 -17.82 -11.43
C SER A 277 5.49 -16.51 -11.15
N SER A 278 5.79 -15.80 -12.24
CA SER A 278 6.12 -14.37 -12.21
C SER A 278 4.98 -13.60 -11.54
N THR A 279 5.30 -12.58 -10.76
CA THR A 279 4.27 -11.64 -10.29
C THR A 279 4.10 -10.49 -11.26
N ARG A 280 2.93 -9.85 -11.21
CA ARG A 280 2.53 -8.78 -12.13
C ARG A 280 1.89 -7.64 -11.35
N PRO A 281 2.14 -6.39 -11.74
CA PRO A 281 1.45 -5.24 -11.16
C PRO A 281 0.06 -5.09 -11.76
N TYR A 282 -0.91 -4.79 -10.89
CA TYR A 282 -2.24 -4.29 -11.21
C TYR A 282 -2.39 -2.92 -10.56
N VAL A 283 -2.85 -1.92 -11.29
CA VAL A 283 -3.16 -0.58 -10.75
C VAL A 283 -4.58 -0.20 -11.11
N PHE A 284 -5.30 0.24 -10.10
CA PHE A 284 -6.72 0.58 -10.17
C PHE A 284 -6.90 2.08 -10.04
N VAL A 285 -7.69 2.65 -10.93
CA VAL A 285 -7.93 4.10 -11.00
C VAL A 285 -9.41 4.39 -11.26
N THR A 286 -9.85 5.59 -10.90
CA THR A 286 -11.16 6.12 -11.28
C THR A 286 -11.02 7.11 -12.43
N GLY A 287 -11.80 6.91 -13.49
CA GLY A 287 -11.88 7.82 -14.64
C GLY A 287 -12.83 9.00 -14.42
N ASP A 288 -12.88 9.91 -15.40
CA ASP A 288 -13.77 11.08 -15.41
C ASP A 288 -15.27 10.77 -15.53
N ASP A 289 -15.65 9.55 -15.93
CA ASP A 289 -17.01 9.00 -15.80
C ASP A 289 -17.33 8.45 -14.42
N SER A 290 -16.42 8.55 -13.46
CA SER A 290 -16.53 7.88 -12.16
C SER A 290 -16.59 6.34 -12.27
N GLN A 291 -16.17 5.75 -13.39
CA GLN A 291 -15.96 4.31 -13.49
C GLN A 291 -14.56 3.95 -13.00
N MET A 292 -14.41 2.70 -12.54
CA MET A 292 -13.11 2.17 -12.17
C MET A 292 -12.49 1.44 -13.35
N TYR A 293 -11.18 1.56 -13.49
CA TYR A 293 -10.40 0.89 -14.51
C TYR A 293 -9.23 0.19 -13.86
N VAL A 294 -8.82 -0.92 -14.43
CA VAL A 294 -7.58 -1.59 -14.07
C VAL A 294 -6.60 -1.52 -15.24
N HIS A 295 -5.34 -1.28 -14.93
CA HIS A 295 -4.23 -1.43 -15.86
C HIS A 295 -3.28 -2.49 -15.33
N ALA A 296 -3.00 -3.50 -16.15
CA ALA A 296 -2.23 -4.66 -15.72
C ALA A 296 -1.29 -5.16 -16.82
N TRP A 297 -0.20 -5.82 -16.39
CA TRP A 297 0.73 -6.50 -17.30
C TRP A 297 0.27 -7.93 -17.61
N ILE A 298 -0.59 -8.08 -18.62
CA ILE A 298 -1.21 -9.34 -18.99
C ILE A 298 -0.70 -9.78 -20.36
N SER A 299 -0.39 -11.07 -20.53
CA SER A 299 0.08 -11.62 -21.81
C SER A 299 1.26 -10.85 -22.43
N LYS A 300 2.22 -10.44 -21.58
CA LYS A 300 3.44 -9.70 -21.94
C LYS A 300 3.20 -8.29 -22.52
N LYS A 301 2.06 -7.68 -22.21
CA LYS A 301 1.76 -6.29 -22.55
C LYS A 301 0.95 -5.62 -21.46
N TRP A 302 1.04 -4.30 -21.41
CA TRP A 302 0.12 -3.49 -20.62
C TRP A 302 -1.25 -3.44 -21.29
N SER A 303 -2.32 -3.59 -20.51
CA SER A 303 -3.69 -3.52 -20.98
C SER A 303 -4.59 -2.83 -19.98
N TRP A 304 -5.43 -1.92 -20.49
CA TRP A 304 -6.52 -1.30 -19.77
C TRP A 304 -7.79 -2.14 -19.90
N GLU A 305 -8.49 -2.33 -18.80
CA GLU A 305 -9.81 -2.94 -18.77
C GLU A 305 -10.76 -2.11 -17.90
N ALA A 306 -12.00 -1.93 -18.38
CA ALA A 306 -13.05 -1.29 -17.59
C ALA A 306 -13.50 -2.25 -16.49
N HIS A 307 -13.53 -1.77 -15.25
CA HIS A 307 -14.26 -2.44 -14.19
C HIS A 307 -15.66 -1.86 -14.18
N GLN A 308 -16.67 -2.71 -14.10
CA GLN A 308 -17.99 -2.24 -13.71
C GLN A 308 -17.85 -1.55 -12.35
N GLY A 309 -18.13 -0.26 -12.29
CA GLY A 309 -18.12 0.51 -11.06
C GLY A 309 -19.34 0.21 -10.18
N PRO A 310 -19.45 0.84 -9.01
CA PRO A 310 -20.57 0.64 -8.07
C PRO A 310 -21.97 1.05 -8.58
N GLY A 311 -22.14 1.36 -9.87
CA GLY A 311 -23.41 1.85 -10.44
C GLY A 311 -23.79 3.29 -10.04
N GLY A 312 -22.92 3.97 -9.28
CA GLY A 312 -23.06 5.36 -8.84
C GLY A 312 -21.70 6.05 -8.65
N PRO A 313 -21.66 7.37 -8.39
CA PRO A 313 -20.40 8.10 -8.25
C PRO A 313 -19.62 7.65 -7.02
N VAL A 314 -18.30 7.53 -7.17
CA VAL A 314 -17.32 7.26 -6.10
C VAL A 314 -16.98 8.59 -5.42
N ILE A 315 -17.28 8.74 -4.12
CA ILE A 315 -17.11 10.00 -3.38
C ILE A 315 -15.76 10.06 -2.66
N GLU A 316 -15.37 9.02 -1.92
CA GLU A 316 -14.06 9.03 -1.27
C GLU A 316 -13.00 8.41 -2.17
N ARG A 317 -11.93 9.19 -2.31
CA ARG A 317 -10.71 8.82 -3.00
C ARG A 317 -9.58 9.13 -2.01
N PRO A 318 -8.72 8.16 -1.65
CA PRO A 318 -8.46 6.90 -2.32
C PRO A 318 -9.28 5.70 -1.81
N GLY A 319 -9.37 4.66 -2.64
CA GLY A 319 -9.82 3.32 -2.22
C GLY A 319 -8.67 2.49 -1.64
N ALA A 320 -8.85 1.17 -1.61
CA ALA A 320 -7.78 0.24 -1.25
C ALA A 320 -7.83 -1.01 -2.12
N VAL A 321 -6.69 -1.68 -2.29
CA VAL A 321 -6.58 -2.91 -3.08
C VAL A 321 -5.82 -3.97 -2.31
N THR A 322 -6.16 -5.23 -2.57
CA THR A 322 -5.43 -6.40 -2.08
C THR A 322 -5.69 -7.56 -3.03
N TYR A 323 -5.35 -8.78 -2.63
CA TYR A 323 -5.73 -9.99 -3.32
C TYR A 323 -6.45 -10.98 -2.40
N ALA A 324 -7.11 -11.95 -3.00
CA ALA A 324 -7.51 -13.19 -2.32
C ALA A 324 -6.88 -14.39 -3.02
N ARG A 325 -6.69 -15.49 -2.29
CA ARG A 325 -6.18 -16.75 -2.82
C ARG A 325 -6.91 -17.92 -2.17
N SER A 326 -7.45 -18.83 -2.96
CA SER A 326 -8.27 -19.97 -2.47
C SER A 326 -7.45 -21.15 -1.91
N GLY A 327 -6.14 -21.00 -1.71
CA GLY A 327 -5.25 -22.01 -1.12
C GLY A 327 -3.79 -21.81 -1.51
N ALA A 328 -2.85 -22.45 -0.81
CA ALA A 328 -1.41 -22.17 -0.95
C ALA A 328 -0.84 -22.22 -2.39
N GLY A 329 -1.41 -23.06 -3.26
CA GLY A 329 -0.98 -23.20 -4.67
C GLY A 329 -1.87 -22.51 -5.70
N ALA A 330 -2.97 -21.87 -5.30
CA ALA A 330 -3.91 -21.25 -6.23
C ALA A 330 -3.41 -19.87 -6.70
N GLY A 331 -3.86 -19.46 -7.89
CA GLY A 331 -3.66 -18.10 -8.37
C GLY A 331 -4.33 -17.06 -7.48
N GLN A 332 -3.68 -15.91 -7.35
CA GLN A 332 -4.21 -14.76 -6.65
C GLN A 332 -5.20 -14.01 -7.54
N ARG A 333 -6.27 -13.50 -6.93
CA ARG A 333 -7.25 -12.64 -7.59
C ARG A 333 -7.18 -11.25 -6.97
N PRO A 334 -6.98 -10.18 -7.75
CA PRO A 334 -7.00 -8.84 -7.20
C PRO A 334 -8.41 -8.45 -6.75
N TYR A 335 -8.48 -7.71 -5.65
CA TYR A 335 -9.67 -7.08 -5.11
C TYR A 335 -9.43 -5.59 -5.00
N ALA A 336 -10.44 -4.81 -5.39
CA ALA A 336 -10.46 -3.38 -5.22
C ALA A 336 -11.70 -2.96 -4.42
N PHE A 337 -11.48 -2.03 -3.49
CA PHE A 337 -12.47 -1.53 -2.54
C PHE A 337 -12.56 -0.01 -2.65
N VAL A 338 -13.78 0.52 -2.71
CA VAL A 338 -14.05 1.97 -2.72
C VAL A 338 -15.25 2.28 -1.84
N ILE A 339 -15.31 3.51 -1.33
CA ILE A 339 -16.53 4.03 -0.68
C ILE A 339 -17.35 4.79 -1.71
N THR A 340 -18.61 4.39 -1.83
CA THR A 340 -19.57 4.95 -2.79
C THR A 340 -20.26 6.19 -2.25
N SER A 341 -21.00 6.87 -3.12
CA SER A 341 -21.71 8.10 -2.76
C SER A 341 -22.75 7.99 -1.64
N ASN A 342 -23.26 6.79 -1.40
CA ASN A 342 -24.15 6.47 -0.29
C ASN A 342 -23.38 5.91 0.93
N SER A 343 -22.09 6.23 1.06
CA SER A 343 -21.22 5.83 2.17
C SER A 343 -21.13 4.31 2.38
N SER A 344 -21.34 3.51 1.33
CA SER A 344 -21.24 2.05 1.39
C SER A 344 -19.85 1.60 0.94
N LEU A 345 -19.32 0.56 1.58
CA LEU A 345 -18.16 -0.16 1.08
C LEU A 345 -18.57 -1.02 -0.12
N TRP A 346 -18.02 -0.71 -1.27
CA TRP A 346 -18.16 -1.55 -2.46
C TRP A 346 -16.85 -2.27 -2.74
N SER A 347 -16.96 -3.53 -3.17
CA SER A 347 -15.84 -4.37 -3.56
C SER A 347 -16.12 -5.05 -4.87
N ASN A 348 -15.10 -5.23 -5.70
CA ASN A 348 -15.17 -6.13 -6.84
C ASN A 348 -13.79 -6.74 -7.12
N PHE A 349 -13.77 -7.89 -7.79
CA PHE A 349 -12.58 -8.70 -8.00
C PHE A 349 -12.42 -9.06 -9.48
N TRP A 350 -11.17 -9.25 -9.90
CA TRP A 350 -10.84 -9.67 -11.26
C TRP A 350 -10.48 -11.15 -11.33
N GLN A 351 -10.82 -11.78 -12.47
CA GLN A 351 -10.45 -13.16 -12.79
C GLN A 351 -9.29 -13.22 -13.77
#